data_AF-A0A9W9AUQ0-F1
#
_entry.id   AF-A0A9W9AUQ0-F1
#
_cell.length_a   1.000
_cell.length_b   1.000
_cell.length_c   1.000
_cell.angle_alpha   90.00
_cell.angle_beta   90.00
_cell.angle_gamma   90.00
#
_symmetry.space_group_name_H-M   'P 1'
#
loop_
_entity.id
_entity.type
_entity.pdbx_description
1 polymer ?
#
loop_
_entity_poly.entity_id
_entity_poly.type
_entity_poly.pdbx_seq_one_letter_code
_entity_poly.pdbx_strand_id
1 'polypeptide(L)'
;FHHVITAVEINDGEVSYTNADNRVIIAADSSERRFLWNPKVSPHILVPERFAVHLGTHIVSKYAHIHKAFVDIEQLRWSRIVVVFRDGDEKRTVKVKIDGTAGKDKIQARARAGVNYLMVLKSSGSSFTSFIPDEYTLLKEVDDRIFSTSVDLNYTFAPIRISPPQNEKKLNIVIPVLNQAKAGSVREVAILDRGRTITLEVFAEDKSASVQVILFLWLYHRGPVFN
;
A
#
# COMPACT_ATOMS: atom_id res chain seq x y z
N PHE A 1 -15.61 6.56 -4.38
CA PHE A 1 -14.23 6.17 -4.00
C PHE A 1 -13.48 7.43 -3.65
N HIS A 2 -12.96 7.53 -2.43
CA HIS A 2 -12.16 8.68 -2.02
C HIS A 2 -10.71 8.21 -1.88
N HIS A 3 -9.86 8.73 -2.77
CA HIS A 3 -8.43 8.45 -2.78
C HIS A 3 -7.70 9.75 -2.43
N VAL A 4 -6.85 9.70 -1.41
CA VAL A 4 -5.84 10.73 -1.18
C VAL A 4 -4.60 10.27 -1.93
N ILE A 5 -4.14 11.08 -2.89
CA ILE A 5 -3.00 10.75 -3.74
C ILE A 5 -1.88 11.73 -3.41
N THR A 6 -0.71 11.19 -3.09
CA THR A 6 0.53 11.95 -2.97
C THR A 6 1.51 11.38 -3.98
N ALA A 7 2.15 12.24 -4.77
CA ALA A 7 3.20 11.78 -5.66
C ALA A 7 4.40 12.73 -5.63
N VAL A 8 5.58 12.12 -5.70
CA VAL A 8 6.87 12.81 -5.71
C VAL A 8 7.64 12.34 -6.93
N GLU A 9 8.22 13.29 -7.65
CA GLU A 9 8.94 13.05 -8.90
C GLU A 9 10.42 13.39 -8.65
N ILE A 10 11.34 12.50 -9.07
CA ILE A 10 12.78 12.76 -8.97
C ILE A 10 13.34 12.99 -10.38
N ASN A 11 13.99 14.13 -10.56
CA ASN A 11 14.70 14.56 -11.76
C ASN A 11 16.19 14.80 -11.48
N ASP A 12 16.95 15.04 -12.56
CA ASP A 12 18.32 15.58 -12.48
C ASP A 12 18.33 17.12 -12.30
N GLY A 13 17.31 17.67 -11.63
CA GLY A 13 16.99 19.10 -11.62
C GLY A 13 17.79 19.93 -10.62
N GLU A 14 19.05 19.58 -10.32
CA GLU A 14 19.89 20.35 -9.41
C GLU A 14 19.93 21.85 -9.79
N VAL A 15 19.90 22.13 -11.10
CA VAL A 15 19.87 23.48 -11.69
C VAL A 15 18.68 24.33 -11.25
N SER A 16 17.54 23.74 -10.88
CA SER A 16 16.43 24.54 -10.33
C SER A 16 16.75 25.07 -8.93
N TYR A 17 17.55 24.33 -8.16
CA TYR A 17 17.96 24.71 -6.81
C TYR A 17 19.19 25.63 -6.83
N THR A 18 20.16 25.38 -7.71
CA THR A 18 21.43 26.10 -7.74
C THR A 18 21.41 27.33 -8.64
N ASN A 19 20.67 27.29 -9.75
CA ASN A 19 20.69 28.32 -10.78
C ASN A 19 19.33 28.99 -11.00
N ALA A 20 18.32 28.65 -10.20
CA ALA A 20 16.93 29.08 -10.36
C ALA A 20 16.36 28.82 -11.78
N ASP A 21 16.84 27.77 -12.46
CA ASP A 21 16.30 27.36 -13.77
C ASP A 21 15.06 26.47 -13.58
N ASN A 22 13.89 27.05 -13.81
CA ASN A 22 12.61 26.36 -13.62
C ASN A 22 12.22 25.43 -14.81
N ARG A 23 13.02 25.33 -15.88
CA ARG A 23 12.68 24.50 -17.07
C ARG A 23 12.59 23.00 -16.77
N VAL A 24 13.25 22.54 -15.71
CA VAL A 24 13.25 21.14 -15.24
C VAL A 24 12.13 20.84 -14.23
N ILE A 25 11.36 21.86 -13.82
CA ILE A 25 10.30 21.74 -12.84
C ILE A 25 8.96 21.48 -13.54
N ILE A 26 8.26 20.43 -13.10
CA ILE A 26 6.86 20.23 -13.41
C ILE A 26 6.04 21.04 -12.40
N ALA A 27 5.26 22.00 -12.89
CA ALA A 27 4.44 22.84 -12.04
C ALA A 27 3.46 22.01 -11.19
N ALA A 28 3.33 22.35 -9.90
CA ALA A 28 2.44 21.64 -8.98
C ALA A 28 0.97 21.60 -9.46
N ASP A 29 0.45 22.69 -10.04
CA ASP A 29 -0.90 22.71 -10.66
C ASP A 29 -1.03 21.67 -11.78
N SER A 30 0.01 21.47 -12.60
CA SER A 30 -0.02 20.45 -13.66
C SER A 30 -0.04 19.04 -13.09
N SER A 31 0.66 18.80 -11.97
CA SER A 31 0.63 17.52 -11.26
C SER A 31 -0.74 17.29 -10.60
N GLU A 32 -1.32 18.30 -9.95
CA GLU A 32 -2.66 18.22 -9.35
C GLU A 32 -3.74 17.92 -10.41
N ARG A 33 -3.75 18.67 -11.52
CA ARG A 33 -4.68 18.43 -12.64
C ARG A 33 -4.52 17.03 -13.22
N ARG A 34 -3.28 16.52 -13.28
CA ARG A 34 -3.01 15.14 -13.70
C ARG A 34 -3.64 14.12 -12.74
N PHE A 35 -3.55 14.33 -11.44
CA PHE A 35 -4.18 13.45 -10.44
C PHE A 35 -5.70 13.51 -10.46
N LEU A 36 -6.29 14.66 -10.84
CA LEU A 36 -7.74 14.79 -11.04
C LEU A 36 -8.23 14.18 -12.37
N TRP A 37 -7.40 14.21 -13.42
CA TRP A 37 -7.76 13.70 -14.74
C TRP A 37 -7.58 12.19 -14.88
N ASN A 38 -6.46 11.63 -14.41
CA ASN A 38 -6.12 10.21 -14.59
C ASN A 38 -7.19 9.22 -14.07
N PRO A 39 -7.85 9.46 -12.93
CA PRO A 39 -8.96 8.62 -12.47
C PRO A 39 -10.12 8.52 -13.45
N LYS A 40 -10.36 9.54 -14.28
CA LYS A 40 -11.46 9.59 -15.27
C LYS A 40 -11.18 8.75 -16.51
N VAL A 41 -9.91 8.52 -16.83
CA VAL A 41 -9.46 7.87 -18.08
C VAL A 41 -8.79 6.51 -17.84
N SER A 42 -8.32 6.25 -16.63
CA SER A 42 -7.66 4.98 -16.30
C SER A 42 -8.69 3.88 -16.04
N PRO A 43 -8.57 2.70 -16.67
CA PRO A 43 -9.41 1.55 -16.38
C PRO A 43 -9.08 0.88 -15.02
N HIS A 44 -8.09 1.39 -14.29
CA HIS A 44 -7.52 0.73 -13.12
C HIS A 44 -7.91 1.37 -11.78
N ILE A 45 -8.73 2.43 -11.79
CA ILE A 45 -9.04 3.23 -10.59
C ILE A 45 -9.61 2.41 -9.41
N LEU A 46 -10.33 1.31 -9.69
CA LEU A 46 -10.92 0.47 -8.65
C LEU A 46 -9.90 -0.37 -7.89
N VAL A 47 -8.70 -0.56 -8.43
CA VAL A 47 -7.62 -1.31 -7.80
C VAL A 47 -6.44 -0.36 -7.59
N PRO A 48 -6.27 0.20 -6.38
CA PRO A 48 -5.33 1.30 -6.15
C PRO A 48 -3.88 0.91 -6.48
N GLU A 49 -3.49 -0.36 -6.33
CA GLU A 49 -2.17 -0.88 -6.72
C GLU A 49 -1.94 -0.73 -8.23
N ARG A 50 -2.94 -1.10 -9.03
CA ARG A 50 -2.87 -0.99 -10.49
C ARG A 50 -2.87 0.46 -10.92
N PHE A 51 -3.71 1.28 -10.28
CA PHE A 51 -3.79 2.70 -10.57
C PHE A 51 -2.50 3.44 -10.20
N ALA A 52 -1.87 3.13 -9.07
CA ALA A 52 -0.60 3.73 -8.66
C ALA A 52 0.54 3.38 -9.63
N VAL A 53 0.64 2.11 -10.04
CA VAL A 53 1.62 1.67 -11.06
C VAL A 53 1.37 2.37 -12.39
N HIS A 54 0.12 2.42 -12.82
CA HIS A 54 -0.30 3.08 -14.05
C HIS A 54 0.09 4.57 -14.05
N LEU A 55 -0.25 5.29 -12.96
CA LEU A 55 0.05 6.69 -12.79
C LEU A 55 1.56 6.94 -12.79
N GLY A 56 2.32 6.26 -11.93
CA GLY A 56 3.76 6.48 -11.84
C GLY A 56 4.50 6.17 -13.15
N THR A 57 4.06 5.13 -13.87
CA THR A 57 4.63 4.78 -15.18
C THR A 57 4.37 5.87 -16.21
N HIS A 58 3.17 6.46 -16.22
CA HIS A 58 2.85 7.58 -17.09
C HIS A 58 3.77 8.78 -16.83
N ILE A 59 4.05 9.09 -15.56
CA ILE A 59 4.93 10.21 -15.18
C ILE A 59 6.34 10.01 -15.75
N VAL A 60 6.97 8.88 -15.43
CA VAL A 60 8.35 8.56 -15.86
C VAL A 60 8.45 8.44 -17.39
N SER A 61 7.40 7.95 -18.05
CA SER A 61 7.42 7.81 -19.52
C SER A 61 7.26 9.17 -20.23
N LYS A 62 6.46 10.08 -19.66
CA LYS A 62 6.10 11.37 -20.29
C LYS A 62 7.23 12.39 -20.27
N TYR A 63 8.01 12.46 -19.20
CA TYR A 63 9.04 13.48 -19.03
C TYR A 63 10.43 12.85 -19.10
N ALA A 64 11.23 13.22 -20.11
CA ALA A 64 12.54 12.62 -20.33
C ALA A 64 13.54 12.84 -19.19
N HIS A 65 13.39 13.92 -18.42
CA HIS A 65 14.26 14.27 -17.30
C HIS A 65 13.78 13.71 -15.95
N ILE A 66 12.66 12.96 -15.92
CA ILE A 66 12.12 12.35 -14.70
C ILE A 66 12.45 10.87 -14.71
N HIS A 67 13.26 10.44 -13.74
CA HIS A 67 13.77 9.06 -13.71
C HIS A 67 13.03 8.17 -12.74
N LYS A 68 12.44 8.75 -11.69
CA LYS A 68 11.70 8.02 -10.67
C LYS A 68 10.42 8.76 -10.31
N ALA A 69 9.38 8.00 -10.03
CA ALA A 69 8.13 8.50 -9.49
C ALA A 69 7.73 7.66 -8.28
N PHE A 70 7.33 8.35 -7.20
CA PHE A 70 6.75 7.76 -6.02
C PHE A 70 5.27 8.13 -6.02
N VAL A 71 4.40 7.14 -5.88
CA VAL A 71 2.95 7.33 -5.85
C VAL A 71 2.40 6.61 -4.62
N ASP A 72 1.89 7.41 -3.69
CA ASP A 72 1.24 6.97 -2.48
C ASP A 72 -0.26 7.23 -2.61
N ILE A 73 -1.06 6.21 -2.31
CA ILE A 73 -2.52 6.26 -2.37
C ILE A 73 -3.08 5.76 -1.05
N GLU A 74 -3.88 6.59 -0.39
CA GLU A 74 -4.77 6.17 0.69
C GLU A 74 -6.19 6.07 0.15
N GLN A 75 -6.79 4.88 0.22
CA GLN A 75 -8.19 4.67 -0.08
C GLN A 75 -8.98 4.64 1.22
N LEU A 76 -9.92 5.57 1.35
CA LEU A 76 -10.89 5.58 2.45
C LEU A 76 -11.99 4.55 2.20
N ARG A 77 -12.34 3.79 3.24
CA ARG A 77 -13.40 2.80 3.20
C ARG A 77 -14.78 3.48 3.18
N TRP A 78 -15.58 3.13 2.18
CA TRP A 78 -16.98 3.52 2.06
C TRP A 78 -17.82 2.27 1.87
N SER A 79 -18.54 1.88 2.91
CA SER A 79 -19.45 0.73 2.87
C SER A 79 -20.83 1.20 2.41
N ARG A 80 -21.49 0.44 1.52
CA ARG A 80 -22.87 0.73 1.14
C ARG A 80 -23.77 0.29 2.28
N ILE A 81 -24.58 1.21 2.78
CA ILE A 81 -25.66 0.94 3.72
C ILE A 81 -26.96 1.19 2.97
N VAL A 82 -28.09 0.84 3.56
CA VAL A 82 -29.38 1.39 3.11
C VAL A 82 -29.37 2.95 3.14
N VAL A 83 -28.43 3.58 3.89
CA VAL A 83 -28.07 5.03 3.93
C VAL A 83 -26.57 5.24 4.26
N VAL A 84 -25.78 5.83 3.35
CA VAL A 84 -24.29 5.89 3.39
C VAL A 84 -23.68 6.54 4.66
N PHE A 85 -22.72 5.88 5.32
CA PHE A 85 -21.90 6.34 6.46
C PHE A 85 -20.46 5.79 6.36
N ARG A 86 -19.52 6.37 7.13
CA ARG A 86 -18.10 5.95 7.16
C ARG A 86 -17.86 4.81 8.16
N ASP A 87 -17.49 3.64 7.64
CA ASP A 87 -17.28 2.39 8.38
C ASP A 87 -15.83 2.29 8.89
N GLY A 88 -15.57 2.93 10.04
CA GLY A 88 -14.26 2.95 10.70
C GLY A 88 -13.24 3.92 10.08
N ASP A 89 -12.07 4.02 10.74
CA ASP A 89 -10.92 4.81 10.29
C ASP A 89 -9.90 3.99 9.50
N GLU A 90 -10.22 2.72 9.23
CA GLU A 90 -9.42 1.81 8.42
C GLU A 90 -9.12 2.43 7.03
N LYS A 91 -7.85 2.44 6.65
CA LYS A 91 -7.39 2.95 5.34
C LYS A 91 -6.63 1.88 4.59
N ARG A 92 -7.02 1.60 3.34
CA ARG A 92 -6.17 0.82 2.45
C ARG A 92 -5.07 1.73 1.91
N THR A 93 -3.82 1.30 2.06
CA THR A 93 -2.65 2.08 1.64
C THR A 93 -1.92 1.36 0.52
N VAL A 94 -1.41 2.15 -0.44
CA VAL A 94 -0.59 1.67 -1.54
C VAL A 94 0.56 2.64 -1.73
N LYS A 95 1.78 2.13 -1.80
CA LYS A 95 2.99 2.90 -2.09
C LYS A 95 3.71 2.25 -3.26
N VAL A 96 3.92 3.00 -4.33
CA VAL A 96 4.58 2.51 -5.54
C VAL A 96 5.77 3.39 -5.86
N LYS A 97 6.92 2.75 -6.03
CA LYS A 97 8.11 3.36 -6.63
C LYS A 97 8.26 2.84 -8.06
N ILE A 98 8.30 3.75 -9.01
CA ILE A 98 8.67 3.50 -10.40
C ILE A 98 10.11 3.96 -10.61
N ASP A 99 10.93 3.11 -11.22
CA ASP A 99 12.34 3.36 -11.51
C ASP A 99 12.61 3.16 -13.00
N GLY A 100 12.88 4.25 -13.71
CA GLY A 100 13.21 4.31 -15.13
C GLY A 100 14.69 4.63 -15.40
N THR A 101 15.54 4.61 -14.38
CA THR A 101 16.98 4.96 -14.50
C THR A 101 17.76 4.07 -15.48
N ALA A 102 17.31 2.83 -15.69
CA ALA A 102 17.89 1.89 -16.66
C ALA A 102 17.44 2.14 -18.12
N GLY A 103 16.71 3.23 -18.37
CA GLY A 103 16.12 3.58 -19.65
C GLY A 103 14.60 3.32 -19.70
N LYS A 104 13.90 4.05 -20.59
CA LYS A 104 12.43 3.96 -20.73
C LYS A 104 11.94 2.57 -21.13
N ASP A 105 12.79 1.75 -21.76
CA ASP A 105 12.47 0.37 -22.15
C ASP A 105 12.65 -0.65 -21.01
N LYS A 106 13.21 -0.24 -19.87
CA LYS A 106 13.55 -1.10 -18.74
C LYS A 106 12.99 -0.58 -17.42
N ILE A 107 11.75 -0.11 -17.43
CA ILE A 107 11.06 0.41 -16.25
C ILE A 107 10.77 -0.73 -15.27
N GLN A 108 11.10 -0.49 -13.99
CA GLN A 108 10.77 -1.39 -12.89
C GLN A 108 9.85 -0.70 -11.89
N ALA A 109 8.87 -1.43 -11.38
CA ALA A 109 8.03 -1.01 -10.28
C ALA A 109 8.26 -1.86 -9.03
N ARG A 110 8.31 -1.18 -7.89
CA ARG A 110 8.25 -1.80 -6.56
C ARG A 110 7.00 -1.27 -5.88
N ALA A 111 6.12 -2.17 -5.47
CA ALA A 111 4.85 -1.82 -4.86
C ALA A 111 4.75 -2.44 -3.47
N ARG A 112 4.21 -1.67 -2.53
CA ARG A 112 3.79 -2.12 -1.20
C ARG A 112 2.33 -1.73 -1.04
N ALA A 113 1.53 -2.61 -0.48
CA ALA A 113 0.13 -2.34 -0.18
C ALA A 113 -0.23 -2.88 1.20
N GLY A 114 -1.37 -2.45 1.72
CA GLY A 114 -1.75 -2.80 3.07
C GLY A 114 -3.03 -2.14 3.53
N VAL A 115 -3.30 -2.33 4.82
CA VAL A 115 -4.31 -1.62 5.58
C VAL A 115 -3.66 -1.04 6.82
N ASN A 116 -3.96 0.22 7.09
CA ASN A 116 -3.57 0.89 8.31
C ASN A 116 -4.82 1.19 9.14
N TYR A 117 -4.64 1.34 10.45
CA TYR A 117 -5.71 1.73 11.38
C TYR A 117 -6.86 0.71 11.46
N LEU A 118 -6.57 -0.59 11.30
CA LEU A 118 -7.53 -1.64 11.60
C LEU A 118 -7.62 -1.81 13.12
N MET A 119 -8.59 -1.14 13.74
CA MET A 119 -8.81 -1.22 15.19
C MET A 119 -9.48 -2.54 15.56
N VAL A 120 -8.89 -3.24 16.53
CA VAL A 120 -9.42 -4.49 17.07
C VAL A 120 -9.34 -4.48 18.59
N LEU A 121 -10.32 -5.09 19.25
CA LEU A 121 -10.38 -5.24 20.70
C LEU A 121 -10.98 -6.59 21.04
N LYS A 122 -10.37 -7.28 22.01
CA LYS A 122 -10.99 -8.41 22.72
C LYS A 122 -11.01 -8.12 24.21
N SER A 123 -12.13 -8.46 24.85
CA SER A 123 -12.39 -8.16 26.26
C SER A 123 -11.76 -9.16 27.23
N SER A 124 -11.35 -10.34 26.74
CA SER A 124 -10.75 -11.45 27.50
C SER A 124 -9.97 -12.35 26.53
N GLY A 125 -9.25 -13.36 27.04
CA GLY A 125 -8.46 -14.29 26.24
C GLY A 125 -7.10 -13.73 25.85
N SER A 126 -6.57 -12.81 26.65
CA SER A 126 -5.21 -12.31 26.54
C SER A 126 -4.55 -12.41 27.91
N SER A 127 -3.38 -13.02 27.99
CA SER A 127 -2.57 -13.06 29.21
C SER A 127 -1.23 -12.34 28.98
N PHE A 128 -0.55 -12.01 30.07
CA PHE A 128 0.82 -11.56 30.05
C PHE A 128 1.50 -11.91 31.37
N THR A 129 2.17 -13.04 31.37
CA THR A 129 2.82 -13.67 32.53
C THR A 129 4.18 -14.21 32.16
N SER A 130 4.98 -14.59 33.15
CA SER A 130 6.32 -15.19 32.99
C SER A 130 7.31 -14.30 32.21
N PHE A 131 7.17 -12.98 32.30
CA PHE A 131 8.19 -12.05 31.79
C PHE A 131 9.33 -11.92 32.80
N ILE A 132 10.51 -11.53 32.32
CA ILE A 132 11.69 -11.34 33.18
C ILE A 132 11.43 -10.17 34.13
N PRO A 133 11.42 -10.37 35.46
CA PRO A 133 11.37 -9.27 36.40
C PRO A 133 12.79 -8.72 36.63
N ASP A 134 12.91 -7.39 36.64
CA ASP A 134 14.12 -6.67 37.02
C ASP A 134 13.83 -5.61 38.09
N GLU A 135 14.85 -4.87 38.52
CA GLU A 135 14.73 -3.79 39.51
C GLU A 135 13.82 -2.62 39.06
N TYR A 136 13.46 -2.56 37.77
CA TYR A 136 12.57 -1.56 37.19
C TYR A 136 11.14 -2.09 36.97
N THR A 137 10.89 -3.37 37.23
CA THR A 137 9.64 -4.04 36.91
C THR A 137 8.59 -3.81 38.01
N LEU A 138 7.65 -2.91 37.74
CA LEU A 138 6.46 -2.69 38.57
C LEU A 138 5.20 -3.38 38.03
N LEU A 139 5.28 -3.89 36.79
CA LEU A 139 4.15 -4.50 36.11
C LEU A 139 3.78 -5.82 36.82
N LYS A 140 2.50 -6.00 37.13
CA LYS A 140 1.99 -7.26 37.64
C LYS A 140 1.66 -8.19 36.49
N GLU A 141 1.93 -9.47 36.69
CA GLU A 141 1.46 -10.53 35.81
C GLU A 141 -0.06 -10.60 35.84
N VAL A 142 -0.66 -10.90 34.68
CA VAL A 142 -2.11 -11.02 34.54
C VAL A 142 -2.46 -12.18 33.63
N ASP A 143 -3.27 -13.11 34.13
CA ASP A 143 -3.73 -14.28 33.38
C ASP A 143 -4.89 -13.98 32.42
N ASP A 144 -5.61 -12.88 32.64
CA ASP A 144 -6.63 -12.39 31.70
C ASP A 144 -6.73 -10.86 31.72
N ARG A 145 -6.66 -10.24 30.54
CA ARG A 145 -6.73 -8.79 30.36
C ARG A 145 -7.46 -8.42 29.07
N ILE A 146 -7.96 -7.19 29.03
CA ILE A 146 -8.40 -6.55 27.78
C ILE A 146 -7.19 -6.38 26.88
N PHE A 147 -7.35 -6.70 25.59
CA PHE A 147 -6.35 -6.42 24.58
C PHE A 147 -6.97 -5.61 23.44
N SER A 148 -6.44 -4.42 23.21
CA SER A 148 -6.84 -3.51 22.13
C SER A 148 -5.60 -3.06 21.39
N THR A 149 -5.68 -3.00 20.05
CA THR A 149 -4.59 -2.49 19.21
C THR A 149 -5.11 -1.96 17.88
N SER A 150 -4.27 -1.15 17.23
CA SER A 150 -4.45 -0.71 15.85
C SER A 150 -3.48 -1.49 14.97
N VAL A 151 -4.00 -2.32 14.06
CA VAL A 151 -3.19 -3.16 13.19
C VAL A 151 -2.84 -2.44 11.89
N ASP A 152 -1.54 -2.40 11.60
CA ASP A 152 -0.98 -1.96 10.32
C ASP A 152 -0.44 -3.17 9.54
N LEU A 153 -1.30 -3.76 8.72
CA LEU A 153 -0.95 -4.93 7.90
C LEU A 153 -0.38 -4.46 6.57
N ASN A 154 0.84 -4.87 6.25
CA ASN A 154 1.53 -4.47 5.03
C ASN A 154 2.17 -5.67 4.32
N TYR A 155 2.09 -5.69 3.00
CA TYR A 155 2.73 -6.68 2.15
C TYR A 155 3.45 -6.00 0.97
N THR A 156 4.60 -6.55 0.59
CA THR A 156 5.43 -6.03 -0.50
C THR A 156 5.40 -7.01 -1.66
N PHE A 157 5.14 -6.49 -2.85
CA PHE A 157 5.11 -7.30 -4.06
C PHE A 157 6.52 -7.52 -4.61
N ALA A 158 6.73 -8.66 -5.28
CA ALA A 158 7.93 -8.90 -6.05
C ALA A 158 8.11 -7.80 -7.13
N PRO A 159 9.35 -7.45 -7.52
CA PRO A 159 9.60 -6.42 -8.53
C PRO A 159 8.84 -6.69 -9.83
N ILE A 160 8.13 -5.68 -10.34
CA ILE A 160 7.32 -5.76 -11.55
C ILE A 160 8.08 -5.09 -12.68
N ARG A 161 8.35 -5.82 -13.76
CA ARG A 161 8.89 -5.23 -15.00
C ARG A 161 7.74 -4.65 -15.79
N ILE A 162 7.91 -3.43 -16.31
CA ILE A 162 6.86 -2.73 -17.05
C ILE A 162 7.31 -2.50 -18.48
N SER A 163 6.48 -2.89 -19.44
CA SER A 163 6.71 -2.59 -20.85
C SER A 163 6.39 -1.12 -21.12
N PRO A 164 7.22 -0.41 -21.92
CA PRO A 164 6.98 1.00 -22.24
C PRO A 164 5.62 1.19 -22.94
N PRO A 165 4.92 2.31 -22.70
CA PRO A 165 3.70 2.63 -23.43
C PRO A 165 4.00 2.83 -24.91
N GLN A 166 3.26 2.14 -25.79
CA GLN A 166 3.42 2.27 -27.26
C GLN A 166 3.04 3.67 -27.78
N ASN A 167 2.34 4.49 -26.99
CA ASN A 167 1.90 5.81 -27.39
C ASN A 167 1.87 6.76 -26.18
N GLU A 168 2.71 7.79 -26.17
CA GLU A 168 2.85 8.74 -25.05
C GLU A 168 1.55 9.47 -24.70
N LYS A 169 0.64 9.61 -25.69
CA LYS A 169 -0.66 10.28 -25.52
C LYS A 169 -1.79 9.35 -25.09
N LYS A 170 -1.65 8.03 -25.28
CA LYS A 170 -2.66 7.05 -24.85
C LYS A 170 -2.13 6.33 -23.62
N LEU A 171 -2.87 6.44 -22.52
CA LEU A 171 -2.67 5.71 -21.26
C LEU A 171 -2.94 4.19 -21.40
N ASN A 172 -2.64 3.59 -22.56
CA ASN A 172 -2.73 2.15 -22.76
C ASN A 172 -1.41 1.52 -22.30
N ILE A 173 -1.10 1.70 -21.01
CA ILE A 173 0.02 0.99 -20.38
C ILE A 173 -0.49 -0.42 -20.15
N VAL A 174 -0.02 -1.36 -20.98
CA VAL A 174 -0.21 -2.78 -20.72
C VAL A 174 0.67 -3.10 -19.54
N ILE A 175 0.13 -3.04 -18.32
CA ILE A 175 0.83 -3.54 -17.14
C ILE A 175 0.97 -5.05 -17.37
N PRO A 176 2.17 -5.56 -17.70
CA PRO A 176 2.31 -6.91 -18.21
C PRO A 176 1.88 -7.89 -17.12
N VAL A 177 0.81 -8.61 -17.43
CA VAL A 177 0.29 -9.76 -16.65
C VAL A 177 -0.26 -9.42 -15.25
N LEU A 178 -1.30 -8.60 -15.20
CA LEU A 178 -2.26 -8.58 -14.07
C LEU A 178 -3.52 -9.44 -14.31
N ASN A 179 -3.65 -10.08 -15.49
CA ASN A 179 -4.87 -10.79 -15.92
C ASN A 179 -4.77 -12.34 -15.92
N GLN A 180 -3.61 -12.93 -15.60
CA GLN A 180 -3.51 -14.41 -15.48
C GLN A 180 -3.38 -14.83 -14.03
N ALA A 181 -4.52 -15.24 -13.48
CA ALA A 181 -4.70 -15.81 -12.15
C ALA A 181 -3.99 -17.17 -12.06
N LYS A 182 -2.84 -17.20 -11.38
CA LYS A 182 -2.36 -18.39 -10.67
C LYS A 182 -2.43 -18.08 -9.18
N ALA A 183 -3.00 -19.01 -8.41
CA ALA A 183 -3.05 -18.94 -6.95
C ALA A 183 -1.64 -18.69 -6.37
N GLY A 184 -1.53 -17.80 -5.37
CA GLY A 184 -0.27 -17.47 -4.70
C GLY A 184 0.54 -16.33 -5.34
N SER A 185 0.09 -15.71 -6.44
CA SER A 185 0.79 -14.55 -7.02
C SER A 185 0.21 -13.21 -6.53
N VAL A 186 1.03 -12.15 -6.65
CA VAL A 186 0.84 -10.68 -6.50
C VAL A 186 -0.49 -10.09 -7.08
N ARG A 187 -1.42 -10.93 -7.51
CA ARG A 187 -2.35 -10.70 -8.60
C ARG A 187 -3.83 -10.75 -8.20
N GLU A 188 -4.15 -10.98 -6.92
CA GLU A 188 -5.53 -11.08 -6.46
C GLU A 188 -5.97 -9.83 -5.71
N VAL A 189 -7.07 -9.20 -6.14
CA VAL A 189 -7.72 -8.11 -5.40
C VAL A 189 -8.05 -8.55 -3.96
N ALA A 190 -8.20 -9.87 -3.74
CA ALA A 190 -8.46 -10.50 -2.46
C ALA A 190 -7.22 -10.71 -1.55
N ILE A 191 -5.99 -10.28 -1.91
CA ILE A 191 -4.85 -10.39 -0.98
C ILE A 191 -5.12 -9.57 0.29
N LEU A 192 -5.64 -8.35 0.11
CA LEU A 192 -5.99 -7.50 1.25
C LEU A 192 -7.10 -8.12 2.07
N ASP A 193 -8.17 -8.58 1.42
CA ASP A 193 -9.32 -9.18 2.10
C ASP A 193 -8.91 -10.43 2.87
N ARG A 194 -8.10 -11.31 2.27
CA ARG A 194 -7.55 -12.50 2.95
C ARG A 194 -6.67 -12.13 4.13
N GLY A 195 -5.74 -11.19 3.93
CA GLY A 195 -4.87 -10.72 5.01
C GLY A 195 -5.68 -10.16 6.18
N ARG A 196 -6.71 -9.34 5.88
CA ARG A 196 -7.63 -8.80 6.86
C ARG A 196 -8.43 -9.90 7.57
N THR A 197 -8.97 -10.86 6.85
CA THR A 197 -9.71 -12.01 7.43
C THR A 197 -8.82 -12.80 8.38
N ILE A 198 -7.61 -13.18 7.95
CA ILE A 198 -6.65 -13.91 8.79
C ILE A 198 -6.29 -13.09 10.04
N THR A 199 -6.04 -11.79 9.89
CA THR A 199 -5.77 -10.90 11.03
C THR A 199 -6.90 -10.94 12.05
N LEU A 200 -8.16 -10.83 11.59
CA LEU A 200 -9.33 -10.82 12.46
C LEU A 200 -9.59 -12.19 13.11
N GLU A 201 -9.51 -13.28 12.34
CA GLU A 201 -9.71 -14.65 12.83
C GLU A 201 -8.67 -15.01 13.89
N VAL A 202 -7.38 -14.82 13.60
CA VAL A 202 -6.30 -15.10 14.56
C VAL A 202 -6.44 -14.24 15.81
N PHE A 203 -6.79 -12.96 15.67
CA PHE A 203 -6.96 -12.08 16.83
C PHE A 203 -8.12 -12.54 17.74
N ALA A 204 -9.22 -13.01 17.14
CA ALA A 204 -10.41 -13.44 17.85
C ALA A 204 -10.26 -14.82 18.51
N GLU A 205 -9.60 -15.76 17.83
CA GLU A 205 -9.50 -17.16 18.28
C GLU A 205 -8.30 -17.44 19.19
N ASP A 206 -7.19 -16.70 19.03
CA ASP A 206 -5.97 -16.96 19.78
C ASP A 206 -6.08 -16.54 21.26
N LYS A 207 -5.74 -17.46 22.16
CA LYS A 207 -5.50 -17.16 23.57
C LYS A 207 -4.09 -16.62 23.72
N SER A 208 -3.96 -15.32 23.50
CA SER A 208 -2.67 -14.70 23.28
C SER A 208 -1.86 -14.57 24.56
N ALA A 209 -0.69 -15.23 24.58
CA ALA A 209 0.29 -15.09 25.65
C ALA A 209 1.04 -13.75 25.63
N SER A 210 1.12 -13.12 24.45
CA SER A 210 1.71 -11.79 24.27
C SER A 210 1.35 -11.21 22.90
N VAL A 211 1.63 -9.92 22.68
CA VAL A 211 1.45 -9.26 21.38
C VAL A 211 2.38 -9.87 20.33
N GLN A 212 3.59 -10.25 20.74
CA GLN A 212 4.62 -10.83 19.88
C GLN A 212 4.17 -12.18 19.30
N VAL A 213 3.49 -13.00 20.11
CA VAL A 213 2.94 -14.30 19.65
C VAL A 213 1.85 -14.09 18.61
N ILE A 214 0.89 -13.18 18.86
CA ILE A 214 -0.14 -12.85 17.87
C ILE A 214 0.49 -12.33 16.57
N LEU A 215 1.47 -11.44 16.66
CA LEU A 215 2.13 -10.86 15.48
C LEU A 215 2.86 -11.95 14.68
N PHE A 216 3.51 -12.88 15.37
CA PHE A 216 4.14 -14.04 14.74
C PHE A 216 3.08 -14.92 14.05
N LEU A 217 1.96 -15.22 14.72
CA LEU A 217 0.88 -15.99 14.12
C LEU A 217 0.32 -15.31 12.87
N TRP A 218 0.08 -14.00 12.87
CA TRP A 218 -0.37 -13.30 11.67
C TRP A 218 0.56 -13.45 10.46
N LEU A 219 1.87 -13.55 10.69
CA LEU A 219 2.86 -13.73 9.62
C LEU A 219 3.01 -15.19 9.18
N TYR A 220 2.78 -16.14 10.08
CA TYR A 220 3.13 -17.55 9.89
C TYR A 220 1.93 -18.53 9.87
N HIS A 221 0.70 -18.07 10.13
CA HIS A 221 -0.46 -18.96 10.16
C HIS A 221 -0.87 -19.48 8.76
N ARG A 222 -1.43 -20.69 8.78
CA ARG A 222 -1.54 -21.68 7.69
C ARG A 222 -2.18 -21.16 6.38
N GLY A 223 -1.35 -20.85 5.39
CA GLY A 223 -1.77 -20.82 3.98
C GLY A 223 -0.72 -20.18 3.05
N PRO A 224 -0.65 -20.57 1.76
CA PRO A 224 0.26 -19.99 0.77
C PRO A 224 -0.22 -18.59 0.31
N VAL A 225 -0.38 -17.68 1.28
CA VAL A 225 -0.89 -16.32 1.03
C VAL A 225 0.24 -15.37 0.65
N PHE A 226 1.46 -15.64 1.15
CA PHE A 226 2.64 -14.79 0.95
C PHE A 226 3.85 -15.50 0.32
N ASN A 227 3.72 -16.79 -0.04
CA ASN A 227 4.72 -17.55 -0.81
C ASN A 227 4.30 -17.70 -2.26
#